data_AF-A0A651G4S1-F1
#
_entry.id   AF-A0A651G4S1-F1
#
_cell.length_a   1.000
_cell.length_b   1.000
_cell.length_c   1.000
_cell.angle_alpha   90.00
_cell.angle_beta   90.00
_cell.angle_gamma   90.00
#
_symmetry.space_group_name_H-M   'P 1'
#
loop_
_entity.id
_entity.type
_entity.pdbx_description
1 polymer ?
#
loop_
_entity_poly.entity_id
_entity_poly.type
_entity_poly.pdbx_seq_one_letter_code
_entity_poly.pdbx_strand_id
1 'polypeptide(L)'
;MIVKSPPIATDRGISGGRVAKNKRRTITSKKLNTDGAAPTHGRRTPTTKKTKLPAFTPWKVILVSFLIGICGILYIAHVFNTQQVLTEVNQLESEFNKAQRQYHQTRLEFDRLTGPQQIYSIARQHGFVNAGPADQIIYIQAEAK
;
A
#
# COMPACT_ATOMS: atom_id res chain seq x y z
N MET A 1 -18.99 39.75 -8.05
CA MET A 1 -18.02 38.64 -8.17
C MET A 1 -16.72 39.24 -8.71
N ILE A 2 -15.74 39.47 -7.85
CA ILE A 2 -14.49 40.15 -8.20
C ILE A 2 -13.37 39.10 -8.09
N VAL A 3 -12.81 38.74 -9.23
CA VAL A 3 -11.69 37.79 -9.35
C VAL A 3 -10.41 38.54 -8.98
N LYS A 4 -9.74 38.09 -7.93
CA LYS A 4 -8.48 38.65 -7.45
C LYS A 4 -7.33 37.95 -8.16
N SER A 5 -6.74 38.60 -9.16
CA SER A 5 -5.55 38.12 -9.87
C SER A 5 -4.28 38.30 -9.02
N PRO A 6 -3.28 37.39 -9.13
CA PRO A 6 -2.05 37.48 -8.35
C PRO A 6 -1.13 38.61 -8.85
N PRO A 7 -0.33 39.24 -7.95
CA PRO A 7 0.61 40.29 -8.35
C PRO A 7 1.81 39.70 -9.09
N ILE A 8 2.07 40.25 -10.29
CA ILE A 8 3.29 40.00 -11.07
C ILE A 8 4.44 40.74 -10.38
N ALA A 9 5.36 39.99 -9.77
CA ALA A 9 6.58 40.55 -9.22
C ALA A 9 7.52 40.97 -10.36
N THR A 10 7.56 42.26 -10.68
CA THR A 10 8.62 42.84 -11.51
C THR A 10 9.83 43.13 -10.61
N ASP A 11 10.70 42.14 -10.44
CA ASP A 11 12.01 42.35 -9.83
C ASP A 11 12.95 42.96 -10.89
N ARG A 12 12.76 44.26 -11.15
CA ARG A 12 13.75 45.07 -11.86
C ARG A 12 14.64 45.70 -10.81
N GLY A 13 15.85 45.14 -10.73
CA GLY A 13 16.84 45.47 -9.73
C GLY A 13 17.13 46.96 -9.65
N ILE A 14 17.03 47.48 -8.43
CA ILE A 14 17.84 48.60 -7.95
C ILE A 14 18.25 48.16 -6.55
N SER A 15 19.35 47.39 -6.47
CA SER A 15 19.90 47.02 -5.18
C SER A 15 20.34 48.31 -4.46
N GLY A 16 19.82 48.51 -3.25
CA GLY A 16 20.23 49.57 -2.31
C GLY A 16 21.65 49.37 -1.78
N GLY A 17 22.56 48.89 -2.62
CA GLY A 17 23.97 48.76 -2.33
C GLY A 17 24.63 50.13 -2.46
N ARG A 18 25.31 50.58 -1.39
CA ARG A 18 26.17 51.76 -1.45
C ARG A 18 27.13 51.59 -2.64
N VAL A 19 27.22 52.61 -3.49
CA VAL A 19 28.08 52.61 -4.69
C VAL A 19 29.45 52.06 -4.31
N ALA A 20 29.91 51.02 -5.03
CA ALA A 20 31.21 50.43 -4.78
C ALA A 20 32.26 51.54 -4.85
N LYS A 21 32.86 51.87 -3.71
CA LYS A 21 34.02 52.76 -3.68
C LYS A 21 35.11 52.02 -4.43
N ASN A 22 35.29 52.35 -5.72
CA ASN A 22 36.48 51.95 -6.46
C ASN A 22 37.66 52.39 -5.60
N LYS A 23 38.36 51.41 -5.04
CA LYS A 23 39.56 51.62 -4.23
C LYS A 23 40.62 52.15 -5.20
N ARG A 24 40.53 53.44 -5.52
CA ARG A 24 41.55 54.18 -6.25
C ARG A 24 42.78 54.07 -5.36
N ARG A 25 43.69 53.17 -5.72
CA ARG A 25 45.03 53.14 -5.14
C ARG A 25 45.55 54.55 -5.31
N THR A 26 45.70 55.26 -4.20
CA THR A 26 46.51 56.48 -4.16
C THR A 26 47.88 56.03 -4.67
N ILE A 27 48.21 56.40 -5.90
CA ILE A 27 49.56 56.22 -6.42
C ILE A 27 50.38 57.25 -5.66
N THR A 28 50.77 56.91 -4.43
CA THR A 28 51.98 57.48 -3.83
C THR A 28 53.07 57.15 -4.83
N SER A 29 53.45 58.14 -5.63
CA SER A 29 54.65 58.12 -6.46
C SER A 29 55.84 57.98 -5.51
N LYS A 30 56.12 56.74 -5.10
CA LYS A 30 57.42 56.38 -4.55
C LYS A 30 58.39 56.57 -5.70
N LYS A 31 59.16 57.65 -5.59
CA LYS A 31 60.38 57.93 -6.35
C LYS A 31 61.16 56.62 -6.46
N LEU A 32 61.19 56.04 -7.66
CA LEU A 32 61.94 54.83 -7.95
C LEU A 32 63.40 55.26 -8.15
N ASN A 33 64.26 54.97 -7.18
CA ASN A 33 65.70 54.99 -7.40
C ASN A 33 66.02 53.75 -8.26
N THR A 34 66.50 54.02 -9.47
CA THR A 34 66.79 53.03 -10.49
C THR A 34 68.15 52.39 -10.22
N ASP A 35 68.16 51.30 -9.44
CA ASP A 35 69.27 50.34 -9.48
C ASP A 35 68.73 49.05 -10.11
N GLY A 36 69.30 48.70 -11.26
CA GLY A 36 68.80 47.69 -12.18
C GLY A 36 68.62 46.31 -11.56
N ALA A 37 67.37 45.83 -11.53
CA ALA A 37 67.04 44.41 -11.49
C ALA A 37 65.68 44.21 -12.17
N ALA A 38 65.67 43.36 -13.22
CA ALA A 38 64.49 43.07 -14.02
C ALA A 38 63.36 42.44 -13.18
N PRO A 39 62.06 42.72 -13.46
CA PRO A 39 60.96 42.08 -12.76
C PRO A 39 60.86 40.61 -13.17
N THR A 40 61.29 39.71 -12.29
CA THR A 40 61.15 38.26 -12.45
C THR A 40 59.67 37.87 -12.38
N HIS A 41 59.08 37.55 -13.53
CA HIS A 41 57.74 36.94 -13.62
C HIS A 41 57.80 35.46 -13.16
N GLY A 42 57.73 35.24 -11.86
CA GLY A 42 57.72 33.91 -11.23
C GLY A 42 56.32 33.33 -10.99
N ARG A 43 55.90 32.45 -11.91
CA ARG A 43 54.85 31.41 -11.92
C ARG A 43 53.84 31.36 -10.74
N ARG A 44 52.57 31.65 -11.03
CA ARG A 44 51.42 31.29 -10.16
C ARG A 44 51.33 29.76 -10.03
N THR A 45 51.47 29.23 -8.82
CA THR A 45 51.12 27.85 -8.52
C THR A 45 49.59 27.72 -8.56
N PRO A 46 49.02 26.71 -9.25
CA PRO A 46 47.59 26.50 -9.22
C PRO A 46 47.22 26.06 -7.80
N THR A 47 46.64 26.97 -7.02
CA THR A 47 45.95 26.59 -5.80
C THR A 47 44.71 25.80 -6.22
N THR A 48 44.86 24.49 -6.39
CA THR A 48 43.74 23.58 -6.54
C THR A 48 42.93 23.70 -5.26
N LYS A 49 41.85 24.49 -5.32
CA LYS A 49 40.85 24.55 -4.26
C LYS A 49 40.25 23.16 -4.18
N LYS A 50 40.80 22.32 -3.30
CA LYS A 50 40.23 21.02 -2.96
C LYS A 50 38.87 21.33 -2.36
N THR A 51 37.82 21.16 -3.15
CA THR A 51 36.44 21.12 -2.67
C THR A 51 36.40 19.98 -1.65
N LYS A 52 36.39 20.36 -0.36
CA LYS A 52 36.17 19.43 0.73
C LYS A 52 34.71 19.01 0.63
N LEU A 53 34.44 17.96 -0.16
CA LEU A 53 33.20 17.22 -0.02
C LEU A 53 33.09 16.82 1.46
N PRO A 54 31.91 16.97 2.09
CA PRO A 54 31.74 16.52 3.46
C PRO A 54 32.17 15.06 3.51
N ALA A 55 33.19 14.76 4.32
CA ALA A 55 33.71 13.42 4.46
C ALA A 55 32.62 12.57 5.12
N PHE A 56 31.80 11.92 4.30
CA PHE A 56 30.91 10.87 4.77
C PHE A 56 31.82 9.78 5.35
N THR A 57 31.85 9.69 6.67
CA THR A 57 32.62 8.69 7.38
C THR A 57 32.12 7.33 6.89
N PRO A 58 32.97 6.46 6.32
CA PRO A 58 32.53 5.17 5.75
C PRO A 58 31.69 4.33 6.73
N TRP A 59 31.98 4.48 8.03
CA TRP A 59 31.21 3.92 9.13
C TRP A 59 29.70 4.23 9.10
N LYS A 60 29.32 5.46 8.75
CA LYS A 60 27.89 5.86 8.65
C LYS A 60 27.20 5.18 7.48
N VAL A 61 27.90 4.99 6.36
CA VAL A 61 27.36 4.32 5.17
C VAL A 61 27.11 2.85 5.46
N ILE A 62 28.03 2.20 6.18
CA ILE A 62 27.89 0.80 6.62
C ILE A 62 26.68 0.64 7.54
N LEU A 63 26.50 1.55 8.51
CA LEU A 63 25.34 1.53 9.41
C LEU A 63 24.00 1.71 8.67
N VAL A 64 23.93 2.66 7.73
CA VAL A 64 22.71 2.89 6.96
C VAL A 64 22.40 1.71 6.05
N SER A 65 23.41 1.13 5.38
CA SER A 65 23.26 -0.08 4.57
C SER A 65 22.75 -1.26 5.40
N PHE A 66 23.31 -1.45 6.59
CA PHE A 66 22.88 -2.51 7.51
C PHE A 66 21.43 -2.31 7.98
N LEU A 67 21.04 -1.08 8.30
CA LEU A 67 19.68 -0.74 8.68
C LEU A 67 18.68 -1.01 7.53
N ILE A 68 19.05 -0.64 6.30
CA ILE A 68 18.24 -0.92 5.10
C ILE A 68 18.14 -2.43 4.87
N GLY A 69 19.23 -3.19 5.07
CA GLY A 69 19.23 -4.64 4.97
C GLY A 69 18.28 -5.31 5.96
N ILE A 70 18.34 -4.93 7.25
CA ILE A 70 17.42 -5.44 8.28
C ILE A 70 15.97 -5.09 7.92
N CYS A 71 15.72 -3.84 7.53
CA CYS A 71 14.39 -3.39 7.18
C CYS A 71 13.83 -4.16 5.96
N GLY A 72 14.67 -4.49 4.98
CA GLY A 72 14.31 -5.32 3.82
C GLY A 72 13.94 -6.74 4.20
N ILE A 73 14.71 -7.38 5.09
CA ILE A 73 14.43 -8.74 5.58
C ILE A 73 13.10 -8.78 6.33
N LEU A 74 12.86 -7.81 7.22
CA LEU A 74 11.60 -7.69 7.96
C LEU A 74 10.41 -7.46 7.03
N TYR A 75 10.57 -6.63 6.00
CA TYR A 75 9.52 -6.38 5.01
C TYR A 75 9.13 -7.67 4.27
N ILE A 76 10.13 -8.42 3.78
CA ILE A 76 9.90 -9.69 3.08
C ILE A 76 9.20 -10.69 4.01
N ALA A 77 9.66 -10.83 5.26
CA ALA A 77 9.04 -11.71 6.24
C ALA A 77 7.58 -11.33 6.55
N HIS A 78 7.28 -10.03 6.67
CA HIS A 78 5.92 -9.53 6.88
C HIS A 78 5.00 -9.86 5.69
N VAL A 79 5.48 -9.67 4.46
CA VAL A 79 4.74 -10.00 3.24
C VAL A 79 4.43 -11.50 3.17
N PHE A 80 5.37 -12.36 3.56
CA PHE A 80 5.14 -13.80 3.60
C PHE A 80 4.17 -14.22 4.72
N ASN A 81 4.24 -13.61 5.90
CA ASN A 81 3.27 -13.86 6.97
C ASN A 81 1.84 -13.53 6.51
N THR A 82 1.68 -12.45 5.73
CA THR A 82 0.39 -12.07 5.16
C THR A 82 -0.13 -13.11 4.16
N GLN A 83 0.75 -13.70 3.35
CA GLN A 83 0.38 -14.76 2.40
C GLN A 83 -0.04 -16.05 3.12
N GLN A 84 0.63 -16.40 4.23
CA GLN A 84 0.30 -17.59 5.02
C GLN A 84 -1.09 -17.50 5.65
N VAL A 85 -1.43 -16.35 6.24
CA VAL A 85 -2.77 -16.13 6.84
C VAL A 85 -3.88 -16.29 5.81
N LEU A 86 -3.69 -15.78 4.59
CA LEU A 86 -4.66 -15.95 3.50
C LEU A 86 -4.80 -17.41 3.06
N THR A 87 -3.71 -18.17 3.04
CA THR A 87 -3.78 -19.60 2.72
C THR A 87 -4.52 -20.40 3.78
N GLU A 88 -4.33 -20.08 5.07
CA GLU A 88 -5.04 -20.74 6.18
C GLU A 88 -6.54 -20.46 6.13
N VAL A 89 -6.94 -19.21 5.91
CA VAL A 89 -8.37 -18.86 5.79
C VAL A 89 -9.03 -19.59 4.62
N ASN A 90 -8.37 -19.63 3.45
CA ASN A 90 -8.89 -20.36 2.29
C ASN A 90 -9.02 -21.88 2.55
N GLN A 91 -8.09 -22.45 3.32
CA GLN A 91 -8.18 -23.86 3.73
C GLN A 91 -9.36 -24.09 4.67
N LEU A 92 -9.51 -23.25 5.70
CA LEU A 92 -10.64 -23.33 6.63
C LEU A 92 -11.98 -23.16 5.90
N GLU A 93 -12.08 -22.22 4.96
CA GLU A 93 -13.29 -22.00 4.17
C GLU A 93 -13.63 -23.21 3.29
N SER A 94 -12.61 -23.83 2.70
CA SER A 94 -12.77 -25.07 1.92
C SER A 94 -13.27 -26.23 2.79
N GLU A 95 -12.73 -26.39 3.99
CA GLU A 95 -13.15 -27.42 4.95
C GLU A 95 -14.57 -27.17 5.45
N PHE A 96 -14.91 -25.93 5.79
CA PHE A 96 -16.27 -25.54 6.18
C PHE A 96 -17.28 -25.86 5.07
N ASN A 97 -16.97 -25.46 3.83
CA ASN A 97 -17.82 -25.74 2.67
C ASN A 97 -18.02 -27.24 2.44
N LYS A 98 -16.99 -28.07 2.66
CA LYS A 98 -17.11 -29.53 2.56
C LYS A 98 -18.03 -30.09 3.65
N ALA A 99 -17.83 -29.68 4.90
CA ALA A 99 -18.67 -30.12 6.02
C ALA A 99 -20.13 -29.70 5.82
N GLN A 100 -20.37 -28.47 5.36
CA GLN A 100 -21.70 -27.97 5.06
C GLN A 100 -22.38 -28.78 3.95
N ARG A 101 -21.67 -29.14 2.88
CA ARG A 101 -22.21 -30.00 1.81
C ARG A 101 -22.59 -31.39 2.34
N GLN A 102 -21.75 -31.99 3.17
CA GLN A 102 -22.03 -33.28 3.80
C GLN A 102 -23.29 -33.20 4.67
N TYR A 103 -23.40 -32.16 5.50
CA TYR A 103 -24.60 -31.92 6.31
C TYR A 103 -25.87 -31.81 5.45
N HIS A 104 -25.83 -31.03 4.37
CA HIS A 104 -26.96 -30.90 3.46
C HIS A 104 -27.33 -32.21 2.78
N GLN A 105 -26.33 -33.02 2.40
CA GLN A 105 -26.57 -34.33 1.82
C GLN A 105 -27.25 -35.26 2.82
N THR A 106 -26.75 -35.37 4.05
CA THR A 106 -27.36 -36.20 5.10
C THR A 106 -28.76 -35.72 5.43
N ARG A 107 -28.99 -34.41 5.47
CA ARG A 107 -30.32 -33.85 5.68
C ARG A 107 -31.29 -34.20 4.55
N LEU A 108 -30.85 -34.12 3.29
CA LEU A 108 -31.65 -34.52 2.13
C LEU A 108 -31.98 -36.02 2.16
N GLU A 109 -31.02 -36.87 2.54
CA GLU A 109 -31.24 -38.30 2.72
C GLU A 109 -32.26 -38.57 3.84
N PHE A 110 -32.13 -37.87 4.97
CA PHE A 110 -33.10 -37.96 6.08
C PHE A 110 -34.50 -37.53 5.64
N ASP A 111 -34.64 -36.41 4.94
CA ASP A 111 -35.92 -35.92 4.42
C ASP A 111 -36.54 -36.91 3.42
N ARG A 112 -35.73 -37.59 2.60
CA ARG A 112 -36.22 -38.65 1.70
C ARG A 112 -36.73 -39.88 2.46
N LEU A 113 -36.06 -40.27 3.53
CA LEU A 113 -36.44 -41.41 4.37
C LEU A 113 -37.70 -41.11 5.20
N THR A 114 -37.83 -39.89 5.71
CA THR A 114 -38.94 -39.48 6.58
C THR A 114 -40.11 -38.85 5.83
N GLY A 115 -39.91 -38.37 4.60
CA GLY A 115 -40.92 -37.69 3.79
C GLY A 115 -42.24 -38.46 3.67
N PRO A 116 -42.23 -39.74 3.25
CA PRO A 116 -43.46 -40.53 3.17
C PRO A 116 -44.13 -40.70 4.54
N GLN A 117 -43.34 -40.95 5.59
CA GLN A 117 -43.87 -41.19 6.94
C GLN A 117 -44.59 -39.98 7.52
N GLN A 118 -44.05 -38.77 7.30
CA GLN A 118 -44.68 -37.52 7.72
C GLN A 118 -45.99 -37.27 6.96
N ILE A 119 -46.03 -37.57 5.67
CA ILE A 119 -47.26 -37.44 4.88
C ILE A 119 -48.34 -38.38 5.40
N TYR A 120 -48.01 -39.63 5.72
CA TYR A 120 -48.96 -40.60 6.27
C TYR A 120 -49.43 -40.27 7.70
N SER A 121 -48.57 -39.67 8.53
CA SER A 121 -48.96 -39.27 9.89
C SER A 121 -49.92 -38.09 9.87
N ILE A 122 -49.65 -37.09 9.02
CA ILE A 122 -50.54 -35.94 8.79
C ILE A 122 -51.87 -36.41 8.20
N ALA A 123 -51.84 -37.30 7.21
CA ALA A 123 -53.05 -37.87 6.62
C ALA A 123 -53.90 -38.63 7.68
N ARG A 124 -53.26 -39.41 8.55
CA ARG A 124 -53.95 -40.08 9.67
C ARG A 124 -54.56 -39.10 10.67
N GLN A 125 -53.89 -37.99 10.98
CA GLN A 125 -54.41 -36.95 11.86
C GLN A 125 -55.65 -36.25 11.28
N HIS A 126 -55.71 -36.12 9.95
CA HIS A 126 -56.88 -35.60 9.24
C HIS A 126 -57.97 -36.66 8.97
N GLY A 127 -57.85 -37.86 9.52
CA GLY A 127 -58.85 -38.93 9.42
C GLY A 127 -58.81 -39.71 8.10
N PHE A 128 -57.80 -39.53 7.26
CA PHE A 128 -57.64 -40.33 6.05
C PHE A 128 -57.18 -41.75 6.40
N VAL A 129 -57.91 -42.75 5.92
CA VAL A 129 -57.61 -44.18 6.10
C VAL A 129 -56.73 -44.64 4.94
N ASN A 130 -55.68 -45.40 5.25
CA ASN A 130 -54.70 -45.86 4.28
C ASN A 130 -55.33 -46.99 3.42
N ALA A 131 -55.80 -46.67 2.22
CA ALA A 131 -56.24 -47.67 1.26
C ALA A 131 -55.01 -48.44 0.75
N GLY A 132 -54.99 -49.77 0.91
CA GLY A 132 -53.95 -50.58 0.29
C GLY A 132 -53.97 -50.44 -1.24
N PRO A 133 -52.90 -50.82 -1.96
CA PRO A 133 -52.84 -50.73 -3.42
C PRO A 133 -53.95 -51.53 -4.15
N ALA A 134 -54.73 -52.34 -3.43
CA ALA A 134 -55.87 -53.10 -3.92
C ALA A 134 -57.25 -52.51 -3.53
N ASP A 135 -57.32 -51.50 -2.66
CA ASP A 135 -58.60 -50.92 -2.24
C ASP A 135 -58.98 -49.73 -3.13
N GLN A 136 -59.97 -49.95 -3.99
CA GLN A 136 -60.63 -48.88 -4.74
C GLN A 136 -61.47 -48.03 -3.76
N ILE A 137 -61.22 -46.73 -3.74
CA ILE A 137 -61.92 -45.76 -2.90
C ILE A 137 -63.37 -45.65 -3.39
N ILE A 138 -64.34 -45.98 -2.54
CA ILE A 138 -65.77 -45.86 -2.85
C ILE A 138 -66.22 -44.41 -2.63
N TYR A 139 -66.70 -43.76 -3.69
CA TYR A 139 -67.42 -42.49 -3.58
C TYR A 139 -68.86 -42.77 -3.15
N ILE A 140 -69.21 -42.36 -1.94
CA ILE A 140 -70.60 -42.39 -1.48
C ILE A 140 -71.26 -41.13 -2.05
N GLN A 141 -72.10 -41.28 -3.07
CA GLN A 141 -73.00 -40.18 -3.45
C GLN A 141 -74.03 -40.03 -2.33
N ALA A 142 -74.00 -38.90 -1.64
CA ALA A 142 -75.07 -38.52 -0.75
C ALA A 142 -76.28 -38.15 -1.60
N GLU A 143 -77.18 -39.10 -1.82
CA GLU A 143 -78.54 -38.81 -2.29
C GLU A 143 -79.25 -38.00 -1.21
N ALA A 144 -79.36 -36.68 -1.45
CA ALA A 144 -80.27 -35.83 -0.72
C ALA A 144 -81.69 -36.09 -1.23
N LYS A 145 -82.52 -36.65 -0.36
CA LYS A 145 -83.94 -36.95 -0.54
C LYS A 145 -84.80 -35.69 -0.54
#